data_AF-A0A2N2EJA3-F1
#
_entry.id   AF-A0A2N2EJA3-F1
#
_cell.length_a   1.000
_cell.length_b   1.000
_cell.length_c   1.000
_cell.angle_alpha   90.00
_cell.angle_beta   90.00
_cell.angle_gamma   90.00
#
_symmetry.space_group_name_H-M   'P 1'
#
loop_
_entity.id
_entity.type
_entity.pdbx_description
1 polymer ?
#
loop_
_entity_poly.entity_id
_entity_poly.type
_entity_poly.pdbx_seq_one_letter_code
_entity_poly.pdbx_strand_id
1 'polypeptide(L)'
;MFIIWNQRGLGRMSHKNDTTVLIGGNVYTLAGTESEEYIQRVALYINNKLEEIRKSDNAKKLNTRLMSILLDINIADDFFKAKVKIEELEKIIKAKDDTITNLEQDVISLQVKLEELDGEKSKFNQRIEALKTEIDSYKAELDEYIEIFDHEKAD
;
A
#
# COMPACT_ATOMS: atom_id res chain seq x y z
N MET A 1 24.09 -1.22 15.60
CA MET A 1 24.44 -0.93 17.02
C MET A 1 25.54 0.12 17.01
N PHE A 2 25.39 1.23 17.73
CA PHE A 2 26.40 2.29 17.78
C PHE A 2 27.42 2.03 18.90
N ILE A 3 28.69 2.35 18.64
CA ILE A 3 29.76 2.24 19.64
C ILE A 3 30.44 3.60 19.78
N ILE A 4 30.59 4.07 21.02
CA ILE A 4 31.35 5.29 21.34
C ILE A 4 32.82 4.92 21.39
N TRP A 5 33.65 5.58 20.57
CA TRP A 5 35.09 5.37 20.56
C TRP A 5 35.78 6.35 21.53
N ASN A 6 36.56 5.83 22.49
CA ASN A 6 37.37 6.67 23.39
C ASN A 6 38.84 6.59 22.96
N GLN A 7 39.45 7.74 22.59
CA GLN A 7 40.82 7.79 22.08
C GLN A 7 41.85 7.47 23.17
N ARG A 8 42.13 6.18 23.41
CA ARG A 8 43.39 5.72 24.03
C ARG A 8 43.78 4.34 23.47
N GLY A 9 44.66 4.34 22.46
CA GLY A 9 45.49 3.17 22.10
C GLY A 9 45.18 2.49 20.77
N LEU A 10 46.07 2.70 19.80
CA LEU A 10 46.55 1.79 18.73
C LEU A 10 45.56 0.84 18.02
N GLY A 11 45.36 1.09 16.72
CA GLY A 11 44.93 0.08 15.74
C GLY A 11 43.74 0.52 14.87
N ARG A 12 44.01 1.06 13.68
CA ARG A 12 42.99 1.24 12.63
C ARG A 12 42.45 -0.13 12.21
N MET A 13 41.26 -0.49 12.67
CA MET A 13 40.41 -1.44 11.96
C MET A 13 39.27 -0.65 11.33
N SER A 14 39.15 -0.76 10.01
CA SER A 14 38.18 -0.02 9.21
C SER A 14 36.78 -0.52 9.52
N HIS A 15 36.03 0.19 10.35
CA HIS A 15 34.57 0.11 10.29
C HIS A 15 34.08 1.34 9.53
N LYS A 16 33.33 1.06 8.46
CA LYS A 16 32.83 2.03 7.49
C LYS A 16 32.01 3.08 8.25
N ASN A 17 32.30 4.36 7.99
CA ASN A 17 31.65 5.57 8.51
C ASN A 17 31.86 5.86 10.01
N ASP A 18 33.03 6.43 10.34
CA ASP A 18 33.22 7.18 11.57
C ASP A 18 32.59 8.57 11.41
N THR A 19 31.71 8.97 12.32
CA THR A 19 31.05 10.28 12.32
C THR A 19 31.21 10.96 13.67
N THR A 20 31.56 12.24 13.66
CA THR A 20 31.68 13.05 14.88
C THR A 20 30.40 13.86 15.09
N VAL A 21 29.84 13.79 16.29
CA VAL A 21 28.57 14.43 16.66
C VAL A 21 28.69 15.14 18.00
N LEU A 22 27.89 16.19 18.18
CA LEU A 22 27.74 16.91 19.44
C LEU A 22 26.45 16.40 20.13
N ILE A 23 26.55 15.79 21.31
CA ILE A 23 25.40 15.31 22.07
C ILE A 23 25.47 15.86 23.49
N GLY A 24 24.42 16.57 23.93
CA GLY A 24 24.31 17.10 25.29
C GLY A 24 25.39 18.11 25.68
N GLY A 25 26.11 18.68 24.70
CA GLY A 25 27.25 19.57 24.90
C GLY A 25 28.63 18.90 24.83
N ASN A 26 28.68 17.57 24.66
CA ASN A 26 29.92 16.81 24.55
C ASN A 26 30.11 16.28 23.12
N VAL A 27 31.36 16.26 22.65
CA VAL A 27 31.72 15.73 21.33
C VAL A 27 32.00 14.23 21.44
N TYR A 28 31.33 13.44 20.60
CA TYR A 28 31.51 12.00 20.50
C TYR A 28 31.86 11.60 19.06
N THR A 29 32.75 10.63 18.91
CA THR A 29 32.97 9.94 17.63
C THR A 29 32.22 8.61 17.69
N LEU A 30 31.24 8.46 16.82
CA LEU A 30 30.42 7.26 16.66
C LEU A 30 30.89 6.49 15.44
N ALA A 31 31.12 5.20 15.63
CA ALA A 31 31.36 4.25 14.54
C ALA A 31 30.09 3.41 14.34
N GLY A 32 29.64 3.23 13.09
CA GLY A 32 28.46 2.45 12.79
C GLY A 32 28.26 2.19 11.30
N THR A 33 27.44 1.21 10.95
CA THR A 33 27.13 0.85 9.55
C THR A 33 26.25 1.85 8.81
N GLU A 34 25.65 2.77 9.56
CA GLU A 34 24.71 3.76 9.05
C GLU A 34 25.43 4.92 8.33
N SER A 35 24.68 5.67 7.54
CA SER A 35 25.21 6.86 6.88
C SER A 35 25.50 7.98 7.90
N GLU A 36 26.44 8.86 7.57
CA GLU A 36 26.71 10.04 8.39
C GLU A 36 25.46 10.89 8.60
N GLU A 37 24.63 11.09 7.57
CA GLU A 37 23.38 11.86 7.69
C GLU A 37 22.41 11.20 8.68
N TYR A 38 22.31 9.87 8.68
CA TYR A 38 21.50 9.16 9.66
C TYR A 38 22.04 9.38 11.08
N ILE A 39 23.35 9.23 11.27
CA ILE A 39 24.00 9.42 12.57
C ILE A 39 23.79 10.85 13.10
N GLN A 40 23.94 11.87 12.23
CA GLN A 40 23.68 13.27 12.57
C GLN A 40 22.22 13.50 12.96
N ARG A 41 21.26 12.89 12.24
CA ARG A 41 19.82 12.97 12.60
C ARG A 41 19.55 12.35 13.97
N VAL A 42 20.16 11.21 14.29
CA VAL A 42 20.02 10.58 15.61
C VAL A 42 20.57 11.49 16.71
N ALA A 43 21.75 12.08 16.51
CA ALA A 43 22.33 13.02 17.47
C ALA A 43 21.45 14.26 17.68
N LEU A 44 20.90 14.82 16.59
CA LEU A 44 19.97 15.94 16.65
C LEU A 44 18.69 15.58 17.42
N TYR A 45 18.12 14.40 17.17
CA TYR A 45 16.93 13.92 17.90
C TYR A 45 17.21 13.77 19.41
N ILE A 46 18.34 13.18 19.79
CA ILE A 46 18.74 13.06 21.20
C ILE A 46 18.88 14.44 21.85
N ASN A 47 19.52 15.40 21.17
CA ASN A 47 19.65 16.76 21.68
C ASN A 47 18.30 17.44 21.88
N ASN A 48 17.36 17.28 20.93
CA ASN A 48 16.02 17.83 21.07
C ASN A 48 15.30 17.24 22.29
N LYS A 49 15.39 15.92 22.50
CA LYS A 49 14.81 15.27 23.70
C LYS A 49 15.47 15.75 25.00
N LEU A 50 16.79 15.95 25.01
CA LEU A 50 17.48 16.53 26.15
C LEU A 50 17.00 17.95 26.45
N GLU A 51 16.81 18.78 25.42
CA GLU A 51 16.29 20.15 25.57
C GLU A 51 14.84 20.17 26.05
N GLU A 52 13.98 19.26 25.58
CA GLU A 52 12.62 19.07 26.10
C GLU A 52 12.63 18.73 27.59
N ILE A 53 13.47 17.78 28.00
CA ILE A 53 13.64 17.42 29.41
C ILE A 53 14.13 18.62 30.22
N ARG A 54 15.12 19.38 29.71
CA ARG A 54 15.70 20.56 30.37
C ARG A 54 14.71 21.71 30.55
N LYS A 55 13.77 21.88 29.62
CA LYS A 55 12.71 22.90 29.69
C LYS A 55 11.60 22.56 30.68
N SER A 56 11.50 21.31 31.13
CA SER A 56 10.52 20.93 32.15
C SER A 56 10.84 21.55 33.51
N ASP A 57 9.81 21.94 34.27
CA ASP A 57 9.98 22.56 35.60
C ASP A 57 10.75 21.67 36.60
N ASN A 58 10.72 20.35 36.37
CA ASN A 58 11.40 19.37 37.21
C ASN A 58 12.88 19.17 36.83
N ALA A 59 13.34 19.68 35.69
CA ALA A 59 14.69 19.48 35.18
C ALA A 59 15.78 19.95 36.16
N LYS A 60 15.52 21.07 36.84
CA LYS A 60 16.46 21.70 37.79
C LYS A 60 16.75 20.83 39.02
N LYS A 61 15.90 19.83 39.29
CA LYS A 61 16.02 18.93 40.44
C LYS A 61 16.68 17.59 40.08
N LEU A 62 16.88 17.32 38.79
CA LEU A 62 17.43 16.05 38.31
C LEU A 62 18.95 16.14 38.23
N ASN A 63 19.64 15.18 38.86
CA ASN A 63 21.06 14.98 38.62
C ASN A 63 21.28 14.34 37.23
N THR A 64 22.53 14.35 36.75
CA THR A 64 22.90 13.84 35.42
C THR A 64 22.48 12.39 35.21
N ARG A 65 22.56 11.54 36.25
CA ARG A 65 22.18 10.13 36.17
C ARG A 65 20.67 9.97 35.95
N LEU A 66 19.85 10.68 36.71
CA LEU A 66 18.38 10.63 36.56
C LEU A 66 17.93 11.23 35.23
N MET A 67 18.61 12.26 34.73
CA MET A 67 18.35 12.82 33.40
C MET A 67 18.63 11.81 32.28
N SER A 68 19.73 11.05 32.38
CA SER A 68 20.02 9.96 31.44
C SER A 68 18.94 8.88 31.47
N ILE A 69 18.55 8.42 32.67
CA ILE A 69 17.51 7.40 32.82
C ILE A 69 16.17 7.89 32.24
N LEU A 70 15.80 9.15 32.47
CA LEU A 70 14.57 9.72 31.93
C LEU A 70 14.60 9.83 30.40
N LEU A 71 15.75 10.19 29.83
CA LEU A 71 15.94 10.18 28.39
C LEU A 71 15.78 8.76 27.82
N ASP A 72 16.42 7.76 28.45
CA ASP A 72 16.33 6.37 28.03
C ASP A 72 14.88 5.86 28.07
N ILE A 73 14.13 6.20 29.14
CA ILE A 73 12.71 5.86 29.28
C ILE A 73 11.89 6.51 28.15
N ASN A 74 12.09 7.79 27.88
CA ASN A 74 11.34 8.51 26.84
C ASN A 74 11.62 7.95 25.44
N ILE A 75 12.87 7.61 25.12
CA ILE A 75 13.22 7.01 23.83
C ILE A 75 12.62 5.61 23.70
N ALA A 76 12.65 4.80 24.78
CA ALA A 76 12.04 3.50 24.79
C ALA A 76 10.51 3.57 24.61
N ASP A 77 9.85 4.52 25.28
CA ASP A 77 8.40 4.77 25.13
C ASP A 77 8.04 5.18 23.70
N ASP A 78 8.78 6.12 23.10
CA ASP A 78 8.60 6.52 21.70
C ASP A 78 8.74 5.30 20.76
N PHE A 79 9.74 4.44 21.00
CA PHE A 79 9.96 3.22 20.23
C PHE A 79 8.79 2.24 20.36
N PHE A 80 8.34 1.95 21.58
CA PHE A 80 7.23 1.03 21.80
C PHE A 80 5.92 1.54 21.20
N LYS A 81 5.63 2.83 21.34
CA LYS A 81 4.45 3.46 20.70
C LYS A 81 4.52 3.37 19.18
N ALA A 82 5.68 3.65 18.59
CA ALA A 82 5.88 3.51 17.15
C ALA A 82 5.69 2.04 16.70
N LYS A 83 6.24 1.08 17.45
CA LYS A 83 6.11 -0.35 17.17
C LYS A 83 4.65 -0.81 17.19
N VAL A 84 3.88 -0.42 18.22
CA VAL A 84 2.44 -0.74 18.29
C VAL A 84 1.70 -0.17 17.08
N LYS A 85 1.99 1.07 16.70
CA LYS A 85 1.37 1.70 15.53
C LYS A 85 1.73 0.98 14.22
N ILE A 86 2.96 0.49 14.09
CA ILE A 86 3.38 -0.33 12.93
C ILE A 86 2.57 -1.63 12.91
N GLU A 87 2.48 -2.34 14.03
CA GLU A 87 1.72 -3.60 14.13
C GLU A 87 0.21 -3.39 13.81
N GLU A 88 -0.36 -2.25 14.20
CA GLU A 88 -1.73 -1.87 13.82
C GLU A 88 -1.86 -1.60 12.32
N LEU A 89 -0.92 -0.86 11.73
CA LEU A 89 -0.91 -0.58 10.29
C LEU A 89 -0.73 -1.85 9.47
N GLU A 90 0.12 -2.77 9.90
CA GLU A 90 0.31 -4.09 9.26
C GLU A 90 -0.99 -4.90 9.24
N LYS A 91 -1.76 -4.88 10.33
CA LYS A 91 -3.09 -5.52 10.38
C LYS A 91 -4.08 -4.88 9.41
N ILE A 92 -4.08 -3.55 9.31
CA ILE A 92 -4.95 -2.81 8.38
C ILE A 92 -4.57 -3.12 6.93
N ILE A 93 -3.27 -3.15 6.61
CA ILE A 93 -2.78 -3.50 5.27
C ILE A 93 -3.23 -4.91 4.91
N LYS A 94 -3.02 -5.88 5.81
CA LYS A 94 -3.45 -7.26 5.58
C LYS A 94 -4.96 -7.37 5.34
N ALA A 95 -5.78 -6.69 6.15
CA ALA A 95 -7.22 -6.65 5.95
C ALA A 95 -7.61 -6.02 4.60
N LYS A 96 -6.87 -4.99 4.15
CA LYS A 96 -7.09 -4.38 2.83
C LYS A 96 -6.70 -5.33 1.70
N ASP A 97 -5.58 -6.03 1.82
CA ASP A 97 -5.16 -7.03 0.83
C ASP A 97 -6.20 -8.15 0.70
N ASP A 98 -6.74 -8.63 1.83
CA ASP A 98 -7.84 -9.59 1.84
C ASP A 98 -9.10 -9.03 1.15
N THR A 99 -9.43 -7.75 1.33
CA THR A 99 -10.56 -7.13 0.60
C THR A 99 -10.29 -6.97 -0.89
N ILE A 100 -9.07 -6.64 -1.29
CA ILE A 100 -8.68 -6.48 -2.69
C ILE A 100 -8.80 -7.82 -3.41
N THR A 101 -8.25 -8.88 -2.82
CA THR A 101 -8.31 -10.23 -3.41
C THR A 101 -9.74 -10.73 -3.58
N ASN A 102 -10.64 -10.46 -2.61
CA ASN A 102 -12.07 -10.78 -2.77
C ASN A 102 -12.72 -9.98 -3.91
N LEU A 103 -12.42 -8.67 -4.02
CA LEU A 103 -12.95 -7.84 -5.10
C LEU A 103 -12.42 -8.28 -6.47
N GLU A 104 -11.17 -8.72 -6.57
CA GLU A 104 -10.60 -9.28 -7.79
C GLU A 104 -11.36 -10.55 -8.22
N GLN A 105 -11.67 -11.44 -7.27
CA GLN A 105 -12.50 -12.63 -7.54
C GLN A 105 -13.89 -12.25 -8.03
N ASP A 106 -14.54 -11.26 -7.40
CA ASP A 106 -15.84 -10.77 -7.82
C ASP A 106 -15.80 -10.22 -9.25
N VAL A 107 -14.77 -9.42 -9.59
CA VAL A 107 -14.58 -8.88 -10.94
C VAL A 107 -14.42 -10.00 -11.97
N ILE A 108 -13.61 -11.01 -11.68
CA ILE A 108 -13.46 -12.18 -12.58
C ILE A 108 -14.80 -12.88 -12.76
N SER A 109 -15.55 -13.11 -11.67
CA SER A 109 -16.85 -13.77 -11.74
C SER A 109 -17.87 -12.99 -12.59
N LEU A 110 -17.84 -11.66 -12.51
CA LEU A 110 -18.70 -10.79 -13.30
C LEU A 110 -18.29 -10.77 -14.78
N GLN A 111 -16.99 -10.81 -15.08
CA GLN A 111 -16.49 -10.92 -16.45
C GLN A 111 -16.95 -12.22 -17.11
N VAL A 112 -16.83 -13.35 -16.41
CA VAL A 112 -17.33 -14.65 -16.93
C VAL A 112 -18.83 -14.60 -17.22
N LYS A 113 -19.63 -14.05 -16.30
CA LYS A 113 -21.08 -13.87 -16.51
C LYS A 113 -21.41 -12.97 -17.70
N LEU A 114 -20.63 -11.91 -17.91
CA LEU A 114 -20.81 -11.03 -19.07
C LEU A 114 -20.53 -11.77 -20.39
N GLU A 115 -19.47 -12.56 -20.45
CA GLU A 115 -19.15 -13.39 -21.62
C GLU A 115 -20.26 -14.41 -21.91
N GLU A 116 -20.81 -15.05 -20.89
CA GLU A 116 -21.96 -15.96 -21.03
C GLU A 116 -23.18 -15.25 -21.62
N LEU A 117 -23.55 -14.08 -21.06
CA LEU A 117 -24.68 -13.29 -21.54
C LEU A 117 -24.47 -12.78 -22.97
N ASP A 118 -23.27 -12.37 -23.35
CA ASP A 118 -22.96 -11.98 -24.72
C ASP A 118 -23.05 -13.16 -25.68
N GLY A 119 -22.65 -14.35 -25.25
CA GLY A 119 -22.83 -15.60 -25.98
C GLY A 119 -24.32 -15.93 -26.22
N GLU A 120 -25.15 -15.81 -25.19
CA GLU A 120 -26.60 -16.00 -25.31
C GLU A 120 -27.25 -14.96 -26.23
N LYS A 121 -26.89 -13.69 -26.07
CA LYS A 121 -27.36 -12.59 -26.92
C LYS A 121 -27.03 -12.84 -28.39
N SER A 122 -25.84 -13.34 -28.68
CA SER A 122 -25.44 -13.71 -30.05
C SER A 122 -26.34 -14.82 -30.62
N LYS A 123 -26.63 -15.86 -29.83
CA LYS A 123 -27.56 -16.94 -30.25
C LYS A 123 -28.97 -16.41 -30.50
N PHE A 124 -29.49 -15.56 -29.62
CA PHE A 124 -30.80 -14.94 -29.81
C PHE A 124 -30.85 -14.07 -31.06
N ASN A 125 -29.81 -13.27 -31.32
CA ASN A 125 -29.72 -12.45 -32.52
C ASN A 125 -29.70 -13.32 -33.80
N GLN A 126 -28.94 -14.42 -33.82
CA GLN A 126 -28.95 -15.36 -34.94
C GLN A 126 -30.34 -15.97 -35.17
N ARG A 127 -31.05 -16.32 -34.10
CA ARG A 127 -32.41 -16.86 -34.21
C ARG A 127 -33.40 -15.82 -34.73
N ILE A 128 -33.28 -14.57 -34.29
CA ILE A 128 -34.10 -13.45 -34.79
C ILE A 128 -33.90 -13.28 -36.30
N GLU A 129 -32.66 -13.27 -36.77
CA GLU A 129 -32.36 -13.12 -38.20
C GLU A 129 -32.90 -14.31 -39.02
N ALA A 130 -32.72 -15.55 -38.54
CA ALA A 130 -33.27 -16.72 -39.21
C ALA A 130 -34.81 -16.67 -39.32
N LEU A 131 -35.50 -16.28 -38.24
CA LEU A 131 -36.96 -16.15 -38.25
C LEU A 131 -37.42 -15.02 -39.17
N LYS A 132 -36.69 -13.90 -39.26
CA LYS A 132 -37.01 -12.84 -40.23
C LYS A 132 -36.92 -13.36 -41.67
N THR A 133 -35.86 -14.08 -42.01
CA THR A 133 -35.71 -14.65 -43.36
C THR A 133 -36.82 -15.62 -43.72
N GLU A 134 -37.29 -16.41 -42.75
CA GLU A 134 -38.40 -17.35 -42.95
C GLU A 134 -39.74 -16.62 -43.10
N ILE A 135 -39.97 -15.54 -42.35
CA ILE A 135 -41.15 -14.69 -42.52
C ILE A 135 -41.15 -14.05 -43.92
N ASP A 136 -40.00 -13.58 -44.40
CA ASP A 136 -39.89 -12.96 -45.71
C ASP A 136 -40.11 -13.96 -46.85
N SER A 137 -39.67 -15.22 -46.71
CA SER A 137 -39.97 -16.26 -47.69
C SER A 137 -41.47 -16.60 -47.73
N TYR A 138 -42.12 -16.78 -46.56
CA TYR A 138 -43.56 -17.05 -46.53
C TYR A 138 -44.40 -15.90 -47.07
N LYS A 139 -43.96 -14.65 -46.88
CA LYS A 139 -44.61 -13.49 -47.50
C LYS A 139 -44.50 -13.51 -49.01
N ALA A 140 -43.32 -13.81 -49.55
CA ALA A 140 -43.12 -13.90 -51.00
C ALA A 140 -43.96 -15.02 -51.63
N GLU A 141 -44.04 -16.19 -51.00
CA GLU A 141 -44.92 -17.28 -51.43
C GLU A 141 -46.39 -16.86 -51.41
N LEU A 142 -46.82 -16.15 -50.36
CA LEU A 142 -48.19 -15.65 -50.26
C LEU A 142 -48.52 -14.63 -51.36
N ASP A 143 -47.59 -13.73 -51.67
CA ASP A 143 -47.73 -12.76 -52.74
C ASP A 143 -47.88 -13.45 -54.11
N GLU A 144 -47.10 -14.51 -54.37
CA GLU A 144 -47.23 -15.33 -55.59
C GLU A 144 -48.59 -16.03 -55.67
N TYR A 145 -49.10 -16.60 -54.57
CA TYR A 145 -50.45 -17.19 -54.55
C TYR A 145 -51.56 -16.16 -54.79
N ILE A 146 -51.41 -14.94 -54.29
CA ILE A 146 -52.37 -13.85 -54.52
C ILE A 146 -52.39 -13.47 -56.00
N GLU A 147 -51.23 -13.32 -56.65
CA GLU A 147 -51.14 -13.01 -58.09
C GLU A 147 -51.82 -14.10 -58.95
N ILE A 148 -51.61 -15.38 -58.64
CA ILE A 148 -52.25 -16.49 -59.36
C ILE A 148 -53.78 -16.46 -59.20
N PHE A 149 -54.27 -16.23 -57.99
CA PHE A 149 -55.72 -16.20 -57.71
C PHE A 149 -56.43 -15.01 -58.36
N ASP A 150 -55.78 -13.84 -58.42
CA ASP A 150 -56.33 -12.67 -59.09
C ASP A 150 -56.39 -12.87 -60.63
N HIS A 151 -55.47 -13.65 -61.20
CA HIS A 151 -55.51 -14.04 -62.61
C HIS A 151 -56.63 -15.03 -62.95
N GLU A 152 -56.93 -16.01 -62.09
CA GLU A 152 -58.03 -16.97 -62.30
C GLU A 152 -59.44 -16.37 -62.23
N LYS A 153 -59.60 -15.18 -61.63
CA LYS A 153 -60.90 -14.48 -61.55
C LYS A 153 -61.18 -13.53 -62.73
N ALA A 154 -60.17 -13.25 -63.56
CA ALA A 154 -60.26 -12.30 -64.66
C ALA A 154 -60.64 -12.94 -66.01
N ASP A 155 -60.66 -14.28 -66.09
CA ASP A 155 -61.18 -15.10 -67.20
C ASP A 155 -62.60 -15.61 -66.92
#